data_AF-A0A8J7P4D0-F1
#
_entry.id   AF-A0A8J7P4D0-F1
#
_cell.length_a   1.000
_cell.length_b   1.000
_cell.length_c   1.000
_cell.angle_alpha   90.00
_cell.angle_beta   90.00
_cell.angle_gamma   90.00
#
_symmetry.space_group_name_H-M   'P 1'
#
loop_
_entity.id
_entity.type
_entity.pdbx_description
1 polymer ?
#
loop_
_entity_poly.entity_id
_entity_poly.type
_entity_poly.pdbx_seq_one_letter_code
_entity_poly.pdbx_strand_id
1 'polypeptide(L)'
;QELNEALERTSDNAEWYCQRSYTHLLLQNYSSALEDAKKALDLKPNLALAYLRAGVAEYHLKNYESSYEAFKSGQKLDGEHFNFVLNSKLVITTESDSTFGIWIKRCEENMDLCCFQSTQAVTLITLLSHRYDWYQTEPQVIITIMVKNSRKEDVNIQFEEKMLHATVKLPQGDEFNLKKHLLHSIVPEQSTFKILSSKIEIKMRKTEAIRWEQLEGEGTKPNVKHFTPNDSQDQYPSSSHYTKNWDKLVVDIKEEEKSEKLEGDAALNKLFQQIYADGSDEVKRAMNKSFMESGGTVLSTNWSDVSKRKVDVSPPDDAEWKKF
;
A
#
# COMPACT_ATOMS: atom_id res chain seq x y z
N GLN A 1 -3.47 47.22 8.21
CA GLN A 1 -3.16 47.99 9.43
C GLN A 1 -4.27 49.00 9.72
N GLU A 2 -4.60 49.88 8.77
CA GLU A 2 -5.73 50.83 8.88
C GLU A 2 -7.08 50.19 9.25
N LEU A 3 -7.41 49.02 8.69
CA LEU A 3 -8.64 48.28 9.03
C LEU A 3 -8.66 47.76 10.48
N ASN A 4 -7.51 47.43 11.05
CA ASN A 4 -7.43 46.97 12.45
C ASN A 4 -7.66 48.15 13.39
N GLU A 5 -7.04 49.30 13.10
CA GLU A 5 -7.25 50.55 13.85
C GLU A 5 -8.70 51.05 13.73
N ALA A 6 -9.35 50.87 12.57
CA ALA A 6 -10.75 51.20 12.37
C ALA A 6 -11.70 50.32 13.20
N LEU A 7 -11.38 49.03 13.32
CA LEU A 7 -12.15 48.08 14.15
C LEU A 7 -11.95 48.31 15.65
N GLU A 8 -10.77 48.77 16.08
CA GLU A 8 -10.54 49.18 17.47
C GLU A 8 -11.37 50.42 17.86
N ARG A 9 -11.64 51.32 16.90
CA ARG A 9 -12.46 52.53 17.13
C ARG A 9 -13.96 52.27 16.98
N THR A 10 -14.34 51.35 16.11
CA THR A 10 -15.74 51.01 15.79
C THR A 10 -15.88 49.49 15.67
N SER A 11 -16.00 48.81 16.81
CA SER A 11 -16.00 47.33 16.91
C SER A 11 -17.21 46.65 16.24
N ASP A 12 -18.28 47.40 15.95
CA ASP A 12 -19.60 46.82 15.60
C ASP A 12 -19.98 46.99 14.12
N ASN A 13 -19.06 47.40 13.24
CA ASN A 13 -19.38 47.57 11.83
C ASN A 13 -19.06 46.31 11.00
N ALA A 14 -20.11 45.61 10.58
CA ALA A 14 -20.02 44.43 9.71
C ALA A 14 -19.27 44.68 8.39
N GLU A 15 -19.34 45.89 7.83
CA GLU A 15 -18.69 46.22 6.56
C GLU A 15 -17.16 46.25 6.70
N TRP A 16 -16.64 46.72 7.84
CA TRP A 16 -15.20 46.72 8.10
C TRP A 16 -14.63 45.31 8.20
N TYR A 17 -15.35 44.40 8.90
CA TYR A 17 -14.99 42.98 8.93
C TYR A 17 -15.06 42.34 7.53
N CYS A 18 -16.06 42.69 6.73
CA CYS A 18 -16.18 42.21 5.36
C CYS A 18 -15.00 42.67 4.48
N GLN A 19 -14.59 43.94 4.59
CA GLN A 19 -13.41 44.46 3.88
C GLN A 19 -12.11 43.83 4.40
N ARG A 20 -11.96 43.62 5.70
CA ARG A 20 -10.78 42.93 6.26
C ARG A 20 -10.70 41.48 5.79
N SER A 21 -11.82 40.77 5.77
CA SER A 21 -11.92 39.43 5.18
C SER A 21 -11.44 39.42 3.73
N TYR A 22 -11.79 40.44 2.93
CA TYR A 22 -11.26 40.57 1.56
C TYR A 22 -9.75 40.70 1.51
N THR A 23 -9.18 41.57 2.36
CA THR A 23 -7.73 41.75 2.40
C THR A 23 -7.03 40.46 2.78
N HIS A 24 -7.61 39.68 3.71
CA HIS A 24 -7.09 38.36 4.07
C HIS A 24 -7.20 37.34 2.92
N LEU A 25 -8.28 37.36 2.13
CA LEU A 25 -8.40 36.54 0.92
C LEU A 25 -7.32 36.89 -0.11
N LEU A 26 -7.07 38.18 -0.36
CA LEU A 26 -6.00 38.62 -1.27
C LEU A 26 -4.61 38.24 -0.78
N LEU A 27 -4.42 38.21 0.55
CA LEU A 27 -3.20 37.75 1.22
C LEU A 27 -3.12 36.21 1.35
N GLN A 28 -4.11 35.47 0.84
CA GLN A 28 -4.21 34.00 0.93
C GLN A 28 -4.29 33.45 2.38
N ASN A 29 -4.65 34.30 3.35
CA ASN A 29 -4.87 33.93 4.74
C ASN A 29 -6.33 33.53 4.94
N TYR A 30 -6.72 32.36 4.42
CA TYR A 30 -8.12 31.94 4.33
C TYR A 30 -8.78 31.68 5.69
N SER A 31 -8.03 31.22 6.69
CA SER A 31 -8.56 31.00 8.05
C SER A 31 -9.01 32.30 8.72
N SER A 32 -8.17 33.33 8.71
CA SER A 32 -8.51 34.65 9.25
C SER A 32 -9.60 35.34 8.42
N ALA A 33 -9.59 35.16 7.09
CA ALA A 33 -10.65 35.66 6.22
C ALA A 33 -12.03 35.09 6.59
N LEU A 34 -12.07 33.81 6.94
CA LEU A 34 -13.29 33.12 7.34
C LEU A 34 -13.82 33.61 8.68
N GLU A 35 -12.95 33.80 9.67
CA GLU A 35 -13.33 34.34 10.99
C GLU A 35 -13.95 35.73 10.87
N ASP A 36 -13.35 36.59 10.06
CA ASP A 36 -13.86 37.93 9.82
C ASP A 36 -15.17 37.93 9.02
N ALA A 37 -15.30 37.03 8.05
CA ALA A 37 -16.56 36.87 7.31
C ALA A 37 -17.69 36.38 8.23
N LYS A 38 -17.41 35.44 9.15
CA LYS A 38 -18.38 34.95 10.15
C LYS A 38 -18.80 36.07 11.11
N LYS A 39 -17.85 36.85 11.64
CA LYS A 39 -18.16 38.03 12.46
C LYS A 39 -19.01 39.06 11.73
N ALA A 40 -18.75 39.28 10.44
CA ALA A 40 -19.58 40.18 9.63
C ALA A 40 -21.02 39.67 9.49
N LEU A 41 -21.20 38.34 9.33
CA LEU A 41 -22.51 37.70 9.28
C LEU A 41 -23.24 37.71 10.62
N ASP A 42 -22.53 37.56 11.74
CA ASP A 42 -23.10 37.65 13.09
C ASP A 42 -23.66 39.06 13.36
N LEU A 43 -22.99 40.10 12.85
CA LEU A 43 -23.42 41.49 12.97
C LEU A 43 -24.53 41.86 11.98
N LYS A 44 -24.43 41.42 10.71
CA LYS A 44 -25.43 41.67 9.67
C LYS A 44 -25.65 40.38 8.84
N PRO A 45 -26.68 39.58 9.17
CA PRO A 45 -27.00 38.35 8.43
C PRO A 45 -27.45 38.58 7.00
N ASN A 46 -27.95 39.77 6.66
CA ASN A 46 -28.42 40.09 5.30
C ASN A 46 -27.28 40.57 4.36
N LEU A 47 -26.01 40.36 4.72
CA LEU A 47 -24.88 40.81 3.92
C LEU A 47 -24.43 39.73 2.93
N ALA A 48 -24.99 39.77 1.71
CA ALA A 48 -24.63 38.83 0.64
C ALA A 48 -23.11 38.78 0.37
N LEU A 49 -22.41 39.92 0.44
CA LEU A 49 -20.97 39.99 0.23
C LEU A 49 -20.17 39.21 1.29
N ALA A 50 -20.65 39.15 2.54
CA ALA A 50 -20.00 38.38 3.59
C ALA A 50 -20.15 36.87 3.35
N TYR A 51 -21.30 36.41 2.85
CA TYR A 51 -21.47 35.03 2.40
C TYR A 51 -20.54 34.68 1.23
N LEU A 52 -20.36 35.58 0.26
CA LEU A 52 -19.43 35.37 -0.84
C LEU A 52 -18.00 35.20 -0.32
N ARG A 53 -17.55 36.09 0.57
CA ARG A 53 -16.19 36.02 1.15
C ARG A 53 -15.99 34.78 2.02
N ALA A 54 -16.99 34.41 2.82
CA ALA A 54 -16.98 33.18 3.62
C ALA A 54 -16.87 31.94 2.70
N GLY A 55 -17.70 31.85 1.66
CA GLY A 55 -17.68 30.73 0.73
C GLY A 55 -16.33 30.60 0.01
N VAL A 56 -15.73 31.70 -0.44
CA VAL A 56 -14.40 31.69 -1.07
C VAL A 56 -13.32 31.24 -0.08
N ALA A 57 -13.36 31.72 1.18
CA ALA A 57 -12.43 31.29 2.22
C ALA A 57 -12.54 29.77 2.49
N GLU A 58 -13.76 29.25 2.68
CA GLU A 58 -14.01 27.82 2.92
C GLU A 58 -13.61 26.96 1.71
N TYR A 59 -13.81 27.45 0.49
CA TYR A 59 -13.38 26.76 -0.74
C TYR A 59 -11.87 26.54 -0.75
N HIS A 60 -11.09 27.58 -0.45
CA HIS A 60 -9.63 27.48 -0.39
C HIS A 60 -9.13 26.66 0.81
N LEU A 61 -9.93 26.55 1.88
CA LEU A 61 -9.70 25.63 3.00
C LEU A 61 -10.12 24.18 2.71
N LYS A 62 -10.63 23.89 1.50
CA LYS A 62 -11.14 22.58 1.04
C LYS A 62 -12.41 22.10 1.75
N ASN A 63 -13.12 23.00 2.43
CA ASN A 63 -14.42 22.72 3.03
C ASN A 63 -15.53 22.98 2.01
N TYR A 64 -15.59 22.17 0.95
CA TYR A 64 -16.46 22.42 -0.21
C TYR A 64 -17.95 22.38 0.12
N GLU A 65 -18.37 21.56 1.09
CA GLU A 65 -19.76 21.45 1.55
C GLU A 65 -20.23 22.76 2.22
N SER A 66 -19.48 23.24 3.23
CA SER A 66 -19.78 24.51 3.89
C SER A 66 -19.65 25.70 2.94
N SER A 67 -18.71 25.65 2.01
CA SER A 67 -18.56 26.64 0.94
C SER A 67 -19.80 26.71 0.04
N TYR A 68 -20.32 25.56 -0.39
CA TYR A 68 -21.54 25.45 -1.20
C TYR A 68 -22.76 26.05 -0.49
N GLU A 69 -22.96 25.73 0.78
CA GLU A 69 -24.07 26.27 1.58
C GLU A 69 -23.97 27.79 1.74
N ALA A 70 -22.76 28.32 1.98
CA ALA A 70 -22.53 29.75 2.09
C ALA A 70 -22.88 30.47 0.78
N PHE A 71 -22.47 29.93 -0.37
CA PHE A 71 -22.80 30.53 -1.67
C PHE A 71 -24.29 30.44 -1.99
N LYS A 72 -24.96 29.32 -1.67
CA LYS A 72 -26.42 29.16 -1.85
C LYS A 72 -27.21 30.11 -0.95
N SER A 73 -26.73 30.36 0.27
CA SER A 73 -27.32 31.32 1.19
C SER A 73 -27.14 32.75 0.69
N GLY A 74 -25.94 33.10 0.22
CA GLY A 74 -25.66 34.40 -0.42
C GLY A 74 -26.54 34.64 -1.66
N GLN A 75 -26.69 33.63 -2.52
CA GLN A 75 -27.53 33.71 -3.72
C GLN A 75 -29.01 34.00 -3.42
N LYS A 76 -29.54 33.47 -2.30
CA LYS A 76 -30.92 33.76 -1.88
C LYS A 76 -31.13 35.23 -1.47
N LEU A 77 -30.08 35.87 -0.95
CA LEU A 77 -30.11 37.27 -0.51
C LEU A 77 -29.80 38.25 -1.65
N ASP A 78 -29.18 37.76 -2.73
CA ASP A 78 -28.80 38.51 -3.94
C ASP A 78 -30.01 39.18 -4.63
N GLY A 79 -31.19 38.55 -4.52
CA GLY A 79 -32.43 39.00 -5.15
C GLY A 79 -33.00 40.33 -4.67
N GLU A 80 -32.53 40.90 -3.55
CA GLU A 80 -33.09 42.14 -3.00
C GLU A 80 -32.12 43.32 -2.85
N HIS A 81 -30.79 43.13 -2.82
CA HIS A 81 -29.86 44.18 -2.37
C HIS A 81 -28.58 44.36 -3.22
N PHE A 82 -28.28 43.46 -4.16
CA PHE A 82 -26.95 43.37 -4.79
C PHE A 82 -26.62 44.50 -5.76
N ASN A 83 -27.63 45.06 -6.45
CA ASN A 83 -27.40 46.09 -7.48
C ASN A 83 -26.97 47.47 -6.96
N PHE A 84 -27.10 47.77 -5.67
CA PHE A 84 -26.84 49.12 -5.14
C PHE A 84 -25.36 49.36 -4.77
N VAL A 85 -24.64 48.34 -4.29
CA VAL A 85 -23.29 48.50 -3.70
C VAL A 85 -22.17 48.43 -4.76
N LEU A 86 -22.47 47.87 -5.94
CA LEU A 86 -21.49 47.63 -7.01
C LEU A 86 -21.05 48.90 -7.77
N ASN A 87 -21.80 50.00 -7.70
CA ASN A 87 -21.50 51.22 -8.44
C ASN A 87 -20.44 52.14 -7.80
N SER A 88 -19.93 51.83 -6.60
CA SER A 88 -19.06 52.75 -5.85
C SER A 88 -17.58 52.37 -5.74
N LYS A 89 -17.01 51.74 -6.79
CA LYS A 89 -15.54 51.60 -7.05
C LYS A 89 -14.89 50.33 -6.47
N LEU A 90 -14.72 49.32 -7.33
CA LEU A 90 -13.42 48.74 -7.73
C LEU A 90 -13.65 47.44 -8.52
N VAL A 91 -13.15 47.47 -9.76
CA VAL A 91 -13.05 46.43 -10.79
C VAL A 91 -12.80 45.01 -10.25
N ILE A 92 -13.72 44.10 -10.57
CA ILE A 92 -13.37 42.74 -11.00
C ILE A 92 -14.31 42.38 -12.17
N THR A 93 -13.71 42.34 -13.36
CA THR A 93 -14.16 41.66 -14.59
C THR A 93 -15.65 41.72 -14.95
N THR A 94 -15.90 42.44 -16.04
CA THR A 94 -16.96 42.20 -17.02
C THR A 94 -17.40 40.73 -17.08
N GLU A 95 -18.62 40.45 -16.61
CA GLU A 95 -19.66 39.62 -17.25
C GLU A 95 -20.78 39.35 -16.24
N SER A 96 -21.96 39.88 -16.57
CA SER A 96 -23.31 39.66 -16.03
C SER A 96 -23.54 38.40 -15.14
N ASP A 97 -24.06 38.66 -13.94
CA ASP A 97 -25.11 37.90 -13.24
C ASP A 97 -24.86 36.46 -12.73
N SER A 98 -23.63 36.03 -12.41
CA SER A 98 -23.51 34.75 -11.66
C SER A 98 -22.23 34.53 -10.84
N THR A 99 -21.76 35.51 -10.06
CA THR A 99 -20.61 35.28 -9.15
C THR A 99 -20.85 34.09 -8.23
N PHE A 100 -22.03 34.01 -7.60
CA PHE A 100 -22.41 32.85 -6.78
C PHE A 100 -22.56 31.57 -7.60
N GLY A 101 -23.21 31.61 -8.77
CA GLY A 101 -23.43 30.42 -9.59
C GLY A 101 -22.15 29.77 -10.12
N ILE A 102 -21.15 30.57 -10.50
CA ILE A 102 -19.83 30.06 -10.90
C ILE A 102 -19.16 29.33 -9.73
N TRP A 103 -19.21 29.90 -8.52
CA TRP A 103 -18.63 29.29 -7.35
C TRP A 103 -19.40 28.04 -6.88
N ILE A 104 -20.73 28.06 -6.95
CA ILE A 104 -21.59 26.89 -6.69
C ILE A 104 -21.20 25.74 -7.60
N LYS A 105 -21.09 25.98 -8.92
CA LYS A 105 -20.67 24.96 -9.88
C LYS A 105 -19.26 24.43 -9.60
N ARG A 106 -18.32 25.31 -9.26
CA ARG A 106 -16.95 24.90 -8.86
C ARG A 106 -16.96 24.05 -7.60
N CYS A 107 -17.80 24.38 -6.61
CA CYS A 107 -17.96 23.57 -5.41
C CYS A 107 -18.56 22.21 -5.76
N GLU A 108 -19.58 22.14 -6.62
CA GLU A 108 -20.18 20.88 -7.11
C GLU A 108 -19.13 20.00 -7.80
N GLU A 109 -18.36 20.55 -8.74
CA GLU A 109 -17.27 19.83 -9.42
C GLU A 109 -16.21 19.30 -8.43
N ASN A 110 -15.82 20.09 -7.42
CA ASN A 110 -14.83 19.66 -6.43
C ASN A 110 -15.42 18.71 -5.38
N MET A 111 -16.71 18.82 -5.05
CA MET A 111 -17.42 17.86 -4.22
C MET A 111 -17.60 16.53 -4.93
N ASP A 112 -17.83 16.51 -6.24
CA ASP A 112 -17.86 15.29 -7.05
C ASP A 112 -16.49 14.61 -7.12
N LEU A 113 -15.40 15.39 -7.22
CA LEU A 113 -14.03 14.86 -7.10
C LEU A 113 -13.74 14.32 -5.69
N CYS A 114 -14.16 15.04 -4.64
CA CYS A 114 -14.01 14.60 -3.26
C CYS A 114 -14.90 13.40 -2.95
N CYS A 115 -16.07 13.29 -3.61
CA CYS A 115 -16.96 12.15 -3.56
C CYS A 115 -16.37 10.99 -4.35
N PHE A 116 -15.61 11.19 -5.42
CA PHE A 116 -14.84 10.13 -6.07
C PHE A 116 -13.66 9.65 -5.21
N GLN A 117 -12.99 10.55 -4.50
CA GLN A 117 -11.91 10.21 -3.57
C GLN A 117 -12.44 9.62 -2.25
N SER A 118 -13.61 10.03 -1.79
CA SER A 118 -14.27 9.53 -0.59
C SER A 118 -15.15 8.32 -0.87
N THR A 119 -15.67 8.12 -2.07
CA THR A 119 -16.26 6.83 -2.50
C THR A 119 -15.15 5.85 -2.79
N GLN A 120 -13.99 6.23 -3.32
CA GLN A 120 -12.81 5.38 -3.24
C GLN A 120 -12.43 5.11 -1.78
N ALA A 121 -12.37 6.09 -0.88
CA ALA A 121 -12.00 5.84 0.51
C ALA A 121 -13.07 5.06 1.31
N VAL A 122 -14.37 5.26 1.09
CA VAL A 122 -15.47 4.61 1.83
C VAL A 122 -15.84 3.26 1.21
N THR A 123 -15.64 3.06 -0.10
CA THR A 123 -15.60 1.69 -0.67
C THR A 123 -14.33 0.95 -0.23
N LEU A 124 -13.21 1.64 -0.01
CA LEU A 124 -11.99 1.03 0.52
C LEU A 124 -12.02 0.79 2.03
N ILE A 125 -12.86 1.48 2.81
CA ILE A 125 -12.96 1.29 4.28
C ILE A 125 -14.16 0.40 4.65
N THR A 126 -15.15 0.18 3.76
CA THR A 126 -16.11 -0.93 3.90
C THR A 126 -15.61 -2.23 3.27
N LEU A 127 -14.55 -2.18 2.46
CA LEU A 127 -13.71 -3.35 2.24
C LEU A 127 -12.79 -3.52 3.45
N LEU A 128 -13.32 -4.15 4.51
CA LEU A 128 -12.51 -5.16 5.20
C LEU A 128 -12.12 -6.17 4.12
N SER A 129 -10.99 -5.86 3.48
CA SER A 129 -10.40 -6.57 2.37
C SER A 129 -10.16 -7.99 2.86
N HIS A 130 -11.09 -8.87 2.52
CA HIS A 130 -10.78 -10.28 2.37
C HIS A 130 -9.80 -10.32 1.20
N ARG A 131 -8.51 -10.10 1.52
CA ARG A 131 -7.44 -10.17 0.55
C ARG A 131 -7.53 -11.55 -0.06
N TYR A 132 -7.83 -11.60 -1.35
CA TYR A 132 -7.59 -12.78 -2.12
C TYR A 132 -6.22 -12.65 -2.77
N ASP A 133 -5.48 -13.74 -2.77
CA ASP A 133 -4.21 -13.86 -3.47
C ASP A 133 -4.39 -14.83 -4.63
N TRP A 134 -3.60 -14.71 -5.68
CA TRP A 134 -3.63 -15.66 -6.78
C TRP A 134 -2.22 -16.02 -7.21
N TYR A 135 -2.07 -17.28 -7.56
CA TYR A 135 -0.85 -17.81 -8.15
C TYR A 135 -1.22 -18.84 -9.20
N GLN A 136 -0.24 -19.28 -9.97
CA GLN A 136 -0.47 -20.24 -11.03
C GLN A 136 0.61 -21.30 -11.05
N THR A 137 0.21 -22.49 -11.47
CA THR A 137 1.10 -23.55 -11.94
C THR A 137 0.98 -23.62 -13.46
N GLU A 138 1.77 -24.49 -14.07
CA GLU A 138 1.67 -24.75 -15.51
C GLU A 138 0.25 -25.19 -15.93
N PRO A 139 -0.43 -26.14 -15.24
CA PRO A 139 -1.79 -26.54 -15.62
C PRO A 139 -2.95 -25.76 -14.97
N GLN A 140 -2.72 -25.02 -13.88
CA GLN A 140 -3.81 -24.50 -13.05
C GLN A 140 -3.57 -23.04 -12.62
N VAL A 141 -4.65 -22.30 -12.43
CA VAL A 141 -4.67 -21.00 -11.74
C VAL A 141 -5.39 -21.19 -10.41
N ILE A 142 -4.78 -20.71 -9.32
CA ILE A 142 -5.30 -20.88 -7.98
C ILE A 142 -5.56 -19.51 -7.36
N ILE A 143 -6.78 -19.29 -6.91
CA ILE A 143 -7.19 -18.10 -6.14
C ILE A 143 -7.43 -18.53 -4.70
N THR A 144 -6.84 -17.81 -3.75
CA THR A 144 -6.98 -18.04 -2.32
C THR A 144 -7.71 -16.88 -1.69
N ILE A 145 -8.92 -17.10 -1.15
CA ILE A 145 -9.69 -16.08 -0.45
C ILE A 145 -9.49 -16.29 1.06
N MET A 146 -8.97 -15.28 1.76
CA MET A 146 -8.69 -15.37 3.20
C MET A 146 -9.96 -15.14 4.02
N VAL A 147 -10.70 -16.22 4.31
CA VAL A 147 -11.93 -16.20 5.13
C VAL A 147 -11.82 -17.22 6.27
N LYS A 148 -12.13 -16.80 7.49
CA LYS A 148 -12.10 -17.68 8.67
C LYS A 148 -13.44 -18.38 8.85
N ASN A 149 -13.38 -19.69 9.12
CA ASN A 149 -14.51 -20.51 9.61
C ASN A 149 -15.75 -20.53 8.68
N SER A 150 -15.56 -20.59 7.36
CA SER A 150 -16.66 -20.73 6.39
C SER A 150 -17.14 -22.18 6.31
N ARG A 151 -18.46 -22.40 6.29
CA ARG A 151 -19.06 -23.72 6.04
C ARG A 151 -19.26 -23.93 4.54
N LYS A 152 -19.45 -25.19 4.13
CA LYS A 152 -19.70 -25.54 2.72
C LYS A 152 -21.01 -24.95 2.18
N GLU A 153 -22.00 -24.77 3.05
CA GLU A 153 -23.31 -24.22 2.69
C GLU A 153 -23.28 -22.71 2.43
N ASP A 154 -22.27 -22.02 2.99
CA ASP A 154 -22.11 -20.57 2.92
C ASP A 154 -21.32 -20.12 1.68
N VAL A 155 -20.77 -21.06 0.90
CA VAL A 155 -19.89 -20.80 -0.23
C VAL A 155 -20.54 -21.31 -1.52
N ASN A 156 -20.78 -20.40 -2.46
CA ASN A 156 -21.24 -20.71 -3.80
C ASN A 156 -20.20 -20.25 -4.82
N ILE A 157 -19.62 -21.18 -5.57
CA ILE A 157 -18.63 -20.90 -6.60
C ILE A 157 -19.12 -21.45 -7.93
N GLN A 158 -19.23 -20.57 -8.91
CA GLN A 158 -19.63 -20.87 -10.28
C GLN A 158 -18.45 -20.62 -11.21
N PHE A 159 -18.13 -21.65 -11.99
CA PHE A 159 -17.09 -21.60 -13.01
C PHE A 159 -17.73 -21.47 -14.37
N GLU A 160 -17.32 -20.46 -15.12
CA GLU A 160 -17.62 -20.30 -16.54
C GLU A 160 -16.28 -20.31 -17.31
N GLU A 161 -16.33 -20.43 -18.64
CA GLU A 161 -15.12 -20.54 -19.45
C GLU A 161 -14.16 -19.36 -19.27
N LYS A 162 -14.68 -18.13 -19.15
CA LYS A 162 -13.87 -16.91 -18.99
C LYS A 162 -14.29 -16.08 -17.78
N MET A 163 -15.08 -16.65 -16.90
CA MET A 163 -15.70 -15.92 -15.80
C MET A 163 -15.66 -16.77 -14.53
N LEU A 164 -15.27 -16.14 -13.43
CA LEU A 164 -15.37 -16.72 -12.11
C LEU A 164 -16.35 -15.90 -11.29
N HIS A 165 -17.33 -16.57 -10.69
CA HIS A 165 -18.21 -15.95 -9.70
C HIS A 165 -18.15 -16.76 -8.40
N ALA A 166 -17.61 -16.15 -7.35
CA ALA A 166 -17.51 -16.73 -6.02
C ALA A 166 -18.25 -15.84 -5.02
N THR A 167 -19.27 -16.40 -4.38
CA THR A 167 -20.05 -15.76 -3.32
C THR A 167 -19.81 -16.49 -2.01
N VAL A 168 -19.38 -15.78 -0.99
CA VAL A 168 -19.08 -16.32 0.34
C VAL A 168 -19.85 -15.53 1.39
N LYS A 169 -20.71 -16.20 2.14
CA LYS A 169 -21.42 -15.59 3.28
C LYS A 169 -20.50 -15.61 4.50
N LEU A 170 -20.28 -14.44 5.09
CA LEU A 170 -19.45 -14.27 6.28
C LEU A 170 -20.28 -14.50 7.54
N PRO A 171 -19.66 -14.98 8.63
CA PRO A 171 -20.35 -15.21 9.90
C PRO A 171 -20.90 -13.92 10.55
N GLN A 172 -20.48 -12.75 10.07
CA GLN A 172 -20.95 -11.44 10.52
C GLN A 172 -22.23 -10.96 9.79
N GLY A 173 -22.73 -11.74 8.82
CA GLY A 173 -23.93 -11.42 8.04
C GLY A 173 -23.64 -10.74 6.69
N ASP A 174 -22.40 -10.35 6.44
CA ASP A 174 -21.97 -9.74 5.17
C ASP A 174 -21.74 -10.79 4.08
N GLU A 175 -22.09 -10.49 2.83
CA GLU A 175 -21.82 -11.36 1.68
C GLU A 175 -20.62 -10.84 0.89
N PHE A 176 -19.57 -11.65 0.77
CA PHE A 176 -18.41 -11.36 -0.08
C PHE A 176 -18.64 -11.91 -1.48
N ASN A 177 -18.68 -11.04 -2.49
CA ASN A 177 -18.86 -11.42 -3.89
C ASN A 177 -17.61 -11.07 -4.70
N LEU A 178 -16.98 -12.10 -5.26
CA LEU A 178 -15.83 -12.01 -6.15
C LEU A 178 -16.26 -12.42 -7.57
N LYS A 179 -16.41 -11.44 -8.45
CA LYS A 179 -16.73 -11.65 -9.87
C LYS A 179 -15.58 -11.19 -10.75
N LYS A 180 -14.87 -12.13 -11.39
CA LYS A 180 -13.67 -11.84 -12.20
C LYS A 180 -13.80 -12.34 -13.64
N HIS A 181 -13.46 -11.46 -14.59
CA HIS A 181 -13.30 -11.77 -16.02
C HIS A 181 -11.89 -12.30 -16.26
N LEU A 182 -11.76 -13.60 -16.49
CA LEU A 182 -10.49 -14.28 -16.63
C LEU A 182 -9.82 -13.94 -17.98
N LEU A 183 -8.51 -13.74 -17.94
CA LEU A 183 -7.71 -13.41 -19.14
C LEU A 183 -7.78 -14.52 -20.20
N HIS A 184 -7.67 -15.78 -19.77
CA HIS A 184 -7.76 -16.95 -20.65
C HIS A 184 -8.87 -17.90 -20.23
N SER A 185 -9.27 -18.75 -21.17
CA SER A 185 -10.30 -19.75 -20.91
C SER A 185 -9.82 -20.80 -19.91
N ILE A 186 -10.74 -21.25 -19.05
CA ILE A 186 -10.58 -22.35 -18.11
C ILE A 186 -11.53 -23.48 -18.48
N VAL A 187 -11.27 -24.69 -17.97
CA VAL A 187 -12.15 -25.85 -18.11
C VAL A 187 -13.01 -25.95 -16.83
N PRO A 188 -14.30 -25.55 -16.87
CA PRO A 188 -15.15 -25.52 -15.67
C PRO A 188 -15.30 -26.90 -15.02
N GLU A 189 -15.43 -27.95 -15.83
CA GLU A 189 -15.62 -29.34 -15.37
C GLU A 189 -14.44 -29.90 -14.56
N GLN A 190 -13.23 -29.41 -14.82
CA GLN A 190 -12.00 -29.83 -14.13
C GLN A 190 -11.56 -28.83 -13.05
N SER A 191 -12.35 -27.77 -12.84
CA SER A 191 -12.09 -26.76 -11.82
C SER A 191 -12.76 -27.16 -10.51
N THR A 192 -12.05 -27.01 -9.40
CA THR A 192 -12.49 -27.47 -8.08
C THR A 192 -12.19 -26.42 -7.03
N PHE A 193 -12.87 -26.47 -5.89
CA PHE A 193 -12.56 -25.61 -4.75
C PHE A 193 -12.45 -26.43 -3.46
N LYS A 194 -11.65 -25.93 -2.52
CA LYS A 194 -11.44 -26.51 -1.20
C LYS A 194 -11.65 -25.44 -0.14
N ILE A 195 -12.48 -25.76 0.84
CA ILE A 195 -12.73 -24.89 1.99
C ILE A 195 -11.85 -25.38 3.13
N LEU A 196 -10.99 -24.50 3.64
CA LEU A 196 -10.16 -24.73 4.82
C LEU A 196 -10.66 -23.82 5.95
N SER A 197 -10.19 -24.07 7.18
CA SER A 197 -10.59 -23.28 8.36
C SER A 197 -10.16 -21.81 8.30
N SER A 198 -9.08 -21.50 7.56
CA SER A 198 -8.49 -20.17 7.47
C SER A 198 -8.59 -19.52 6.09
N LYS A 199 -9.00 -20.28 5.05
CA LYS A 199 -9.01 -19.83 3.66
C LYS A 199 -9.88 -20.71 2.77
N ILE A 200 -10.29 -20.17 1.63
CA ILE A 200 -10.95 -20.91 0.55
C ILE A 200 -9.99 -20.92 -0.64
N GLU A 201 -9.63 -22.10 -1.12
CA GLU A 201 -8.78 -22.28 -2.30
C GLU A 201 -9.62 -22.68 -3.50
N ILE A 202 -9.63 -21.84 -4.52
CA ILE A 202 -10.32 -22.06 -5.79
C ILE A 202 -9.26 -22.44 -6.83
N LYS A 203 -9.35 -23.65 -7.39
CA LYS A 203 -8.43 -24.19 -8.38
C LYS A 203 -9.11 -24.27 -9.74
N MET A 204 -8.65 -23.48 -10.68
CA MET A 204 -9.16 -23.45 -12.05
C MET A 204 -8.18 -24.16 -12.98
N ARG A 205 -8.68 -25.06 -13.82
CA ARG A 205 -7.86 -25.75 -14.83
C ARG A 205 -7.73 -24.88 -16.07
N LYS A 206 -6.50 -24.61 -16.52
CA LYS A 206 -6.26 -23.88 -17.78
C LYS A 206 -6.59 -24.78 -18.98
N THR A 207 -7.17 -24.20 -20.03
CA THR A 207 -7.34 -24.88 -21.33
C THR A 207 -6.00 -25.03 -22.06
N GLU A 208 -5.20 -23.97 -22.03
CA GLU A 208 -3.91 -23.87 -22.71
C GLU A 208 -2.78 -23.74 -21.67
N ALA A 209 -1.62 -24.32 -21.96
CA ALA A 209 -0.42 -24.22 -21.11
C ALA A 209 0.27 -22.86 -21.25
N ILE A 210 -0.51 -21.77 -21.16
CA ILE A 210 -0.03 -20.39 -21.23
C ILE A 210 0.19 -19.85 -19.81
N ARG A 211 1.23 -19.04 -19.66
CA ARG A 211 1.51 -18.27 -18.45
C ARG A 211 0.64 -17.01 -18.47
N TRP A 212 -0.18 -16.84 -17.43
CA TRP A 212 -1.06 -15.68 -17.30
C TRP A 212 -0.25 -14.51 -16.74
N GLU A 213 -0.10 -13.42 -17.49
CA GLU A 213 0.57 -12.21 -16.99
C GLU A 213 -0.31 -11.47 -15.97
N GLN A 214 -1.63 -11.56 -16.15
CA GLN A 214 -2.65 -10.98 -15.29
C GLN A 214 -3.80 -11.97 -15.10
N LEU A 215 -4.52 -11.87 -13.97
CA LEU A 215 -5.71 -12.68 -13.72
C LEU A 215 -6.89 -12.23 -14.57
N GLU A 216 -6.99 -10.93 -14.83
CA GLU A 216 -8.13 -10.29 -15.50
C GLU A 216 -7.72 -9.56 -16.78
N GLY A 217 -8.59 -9.57 -17.79
CA GLY A 217 -8.41 -8.78 -19.02
C GLY A 217 -9.20 -9.32 -20.22
N GLU A 218 -9.42 -8.47 -21.22
CA GLU A 218 -9.86 -8.92 -22.55
C GLU A 218 -8.64 -9.48 -23.28
N GLY A 219 -8.65 -10.79 -23.51
CA GLY A 219 -7.57 -11.49 -24.18
C GLY A 219 -7.26 -10.86 -25.54
N THR A 220 -6.24 -10.00 -25.59
CA THR A 220 -5.56 -9.72 -26.84
C THR A 220 -4.78 -10.99 -27.14
N LYS A 221 -5.07 -11.65 -28.27
CA LYS A 221 -4.36 -12.86 -28.70
C LYS A 221 -2.86 -12.62 -28.52
N PRO A 222 -2.11 -13.50 -27.83
CA PRO A 222 -0.67 -13.34 -27.74
C PRO A 222 -0.14 -13.36 -29.17
N ASN A 223 0.41 -12.22 -29.62
CA ASN A 223 1.25 -12.21 -30.80
C ASN A 223 2.48 -13.02 -30.41
N VAL A 224 2.43 -14.32 -30.71
CA VAL A 224 3.58 -15.20 -30.58
C VAL A 224 4.61 -14.65 -31.56
N LYS A 225 5.47 -13.75 -31.09
CA LYS A 225 6.75 -13.46 -31.73
C LYS A 225 7.56 -14.74 -31.56
N HIS A 226 7.38 -15.63 -32.53
CA HIS A 226 8.28 -16.72 -32.77
C HIS A 226 9.67 -16.08 -32.93
N PHE A 227 10.56 -16.34 -31.98
CA PHE A 227 11.94 -15.87 -32.07
C PHE A 227 12.60 -16.67 -33.19
N THR A 228 12.57 -16.14 -34.41
CA THR A 228 13.45 -16.59 -35.48
C THR A 228 14.77 -15.85 -35.32
N PRO A 229 15.89 -16.54 -35.11
CA PRO A 229 17.19 -15.91 -35.00
C PRO A 229 17.68 -15.57 -36.40
N ASN A 230 17.20 -14.46 -36.97
CA ASN A 230 17.95 -13.69 -37.96
C ASN A 230 17.23 -12.39 -38.34
N ASP A 231 18.05 -11.35 -38.41
CA ASP A 231 17.86 -10.06 -39.07
C ASP A 231 16.80 -9.09 -38.51
N SER A 232 17.24 -8.20 -37.64
CA SER A 232 17.50 -6.79 -38.02
C SER A 232 17.89 -5.95 -36.79
N GLN A 233 19.04 -5.28 -36.86
CA GLN A 233 19.55 -4.34 -35.87
C GLN A 233 18.58 -3.18 -35.64
N ASP A 234 17.92 -3.15 -34.48
CA ASP A 234 17.44 -1.91 -33.88
C ASP A 234 18.40 -1.54 -32.73
N GLN A 235 19.39 -0.70 -33.06
CA GLN A 235 20.33 -0.13 -32.09
C GLN A 235 19.61 0.88 -31.20
N TYR A 236 19.44 0.52 -29.93
CA TYR A 236 19.04 1.41 -28.86
C TYR A 236 20.27 2.19 -28.36
N PRO A 237 20.23 3.53 -28.16
CA PRO A 237 21.40 4.28 -27.74
C PRO A 237 21.57 4.11 -26.23
N SER A 238 22.23 3.03 -25.81
CA SER A 238 22.59 2.83 -24.41
C SER A 238 23.85 3.64 -24.08
N SER A 239 23.70 4.69 -23.30
CA SER A 239 24.76 5.59 -22.83
C SER A 239 25.65 5.00 -21.73
N SER A 240 26.05 3.73 -21.85
CA SER A 240 26.98 3.11 -20.91
C SER A 240 27.91 2.13 -21.63
N HIS A 241 29.15 2.54 -21.85
CA HIS A 241 30.22 1.71 -22.42
C HIS A 241 30.75 0.64 -21.46
N TYR A 242 29.95 0.21 -20.48
CA TYR A 242 30.38 -0.73 -19.46
C TYR A 242 29.28 -1.74 -19.17
N THR A 243 29.35 -2.89 -19.84
CA THR A 243 28.57 -4.08 -19.52
C THR A 243 29.37 -4.93 -18.53
N LYS A 244 29.08 -4.79 -17.23
CA LYS A 244 29.62 -5.69 -16.21
C LYS A 244 29.04 -7.07 -16.48
N ASN A 245 29.90 -8.02 -16.87
CA ASN A 245 29.47 -9.35 -17.28
C ASN A 245 29.06 -10.16 -16.03
N TRP A 246 27.77 -10.14 -15.70
CA TRP A 246 27.22 -10.75 -14.49
C TRP A 246 27.42 -12.27 -14.44
N ASP A 247 27.48 -12.94 -15.60
CA ASP A 247 27.76 -14.38 -15.65
C ASP A 247 29.19 -14.68 -15.19
N LYS A 248 30.16 -13.85 -15.60
CA LYS A 248 31.53 -13.96 -15.11
C LYS A 248 31.62 -13.68 -13.62
N LEU A 249 30.84 -12.71 -13.13
CA LEU A 249 30.81 -12.37 -11.72
C LEU A 249 30.16 -13.45 -10.85
N VAL A 250 29.16 -14.18 -11.37
CA VAL A 250 28.56 -15.35 -10.70
C VAL A 250 29.51 -16.54 -10.71
N VAL A 251 30.31 -16.70 -11.77
CA VAL A 251 31.36 -17.73 -11.84
C VAL A 251 32.50 -17.38 -10.88
N ASP A 252 32.97 -16.14 -10.88
CA ASP A 252 34.02 -15.65 -10.00
C ASP A 252 33.56 -15.68 -8.53
N ILE A 253 32.30 -15.34 -8.20
CA ILE A 253 31.73 -15.52 -6.84
C ILE A 253 31.60 -17.01 -6.47
N LYS A 254 31.25 -17.90 -7.40
CA LYS A 254 31.19 -19.35 -7.10
C LYS A 254 32.57 -19.98 -6.96
N GLU A 255 33.57 -19.45 -7.67
CA GLU A 255 34.97 -19.84 -7.53
C GLU A 255 35.57 -19.24 -6.25
N GLU A 256 35.26 -17.99 -5.92
CA GLU A 256 35.60 -17.34 -4.65
C GLU A 256 34.87 -17.99 -3.47
N GLU A 257 33.60 -18.39 -3.55
CA GLU A 257 32.91 -19.16 -2.50
C GLU A 257 33.47 -20.59 -2.35
N LYS A 258 34.10 -21.12 -3.41
CA LYS A 258 34.81 -22.41 -3.35
C LYS A 258 36.23 -22.26 -2.81
N SER A 259 36.90 -21.12 -3.03
CA SER A 259 38.26 -20.86 -2.58
C SER A 259 38.36 -20.12 -1.25
N GLU A 260 37.37 -19.29 -0.92
CA GLU A 260 37.22 -18.62 0.36
C GLU A 260 36.42 -19.51 1.33
N LYS A 261 37.16 -20.11 2.26
CA LYS A 261 36.69 -20.67 3.54
C LYS A 261 36.02 -22.05 3.49
N LEU A 262 36.79 -23.04 3.06
CA LEU A 262 36.79 -24.36 3.74
C LEU A 262 38.00 -24.55 4.68
N GLU A 263 38.75 -23.48 4.96
CA GLU A 263 39.81 -23.50 5.99
C GLU A 263 39.25 -22.91 7.29
N GLY A 264 39.09 -23.77 8.29
CA GLY A 264 38.52 -23.43 9.60
C GLY A 264 37.71 -24.60 10.14
N ASP A 265 36.55 -24.30 10.73
CA ASP A 265 35.75 -25.28 11.47
C ASP A 265 35.24 -26.45 10.63
N ALA A 266 34.97 -26.27 9.34
CA ALA A 266 34.48 -27.35 8.48
C ALA A 266 35.55 -28.43 8.19
N ALA A 267 36.81 -28.03 8.01
CA ALA A 267 37.94 -28.96 7.85
C ALA A 267 38.26 -29.67 9.17
N LEU A 268 38.23 -28.93 10.29
CA LEU A 268 38.38 -29.49 11.65
C LEU A 268 37.28 -30.50 11.97
N ASN A 269 36.03 -30.19 11.65
CA ASN A 269 34.90 -31.10 11.86
C ASN A 269 35.02 -32.38 11.01
N LYS A 270 35.49 -32.28 9.77
CA LYS A 270 35.80 -33.47 8.95
C LYS A 270 36.94 -34.30 9.54
N LEU A 271 37.98 -33.66 10.06
CA LEU A 271 39.08 -34.33 10.76
C LEU A 271 38.57 -35.07 12.01
N PHE A 272 37.70 -34.47 12.82
CA PHE A 272 37.11 -35.14 13.99
C PHE A 272 36.20 -36.31 13.61
N GLN A 273 35.43 -36.19 12.54
CA GLN A 273 34.62 -37.28 12.01
C GLN A 273 35.49 -38.46 11.56
N GLN A 274 36.62 -38.17 10.91
CA GLN A 274 37.56 -39.20 10.46
C GLN A 274 38.24 -39.89 11.66
N ILE A 275 38.71 -39.14 12.65
CA ILE A 275 39.31 -39.70 13.89
C ILE A 275 38.30 -40.56 14.65
N TYR A 276 37.03 -40.16 14.67
CA TYR A 276 35.97 -40.96 15.31
C TYR A 276 35.64 -42.22 14.50
N ALA A 277 35.65 -42.16 13.17
CA ALA A 277 35.41 -43.32 12.32
C ALA A 277 36.55 -44.36 12.42
N ASP A 278 37.80 -43.89 12.36
CA ASP A 278 39.02 -44.72 12.36
C ASP A 278 39.47 -45.13 13.78
N GLY A 279 38.94 -44.48 14.82
CA GLY A 279 39.32 -44.73 16.22
C GLY A 279 38.81 -46.06 16.79
N SER A 280 39.62 -46.65 17.69
CA SER A 280 39.21 -47.81 18.50
C SER A 280 38.10 -47.44 19.48
N ASP A 281 37.38 -48.43 20.01
CA ASP A 281 36.27 -48.19 20.94
C ASP A 281 36.69 -47.43 22.20
N GLU A 282 37.95 -47.57 22.64
CA GLU A 282 38.51 -46.79 23.74
C GLU A 282 38.68 -45.31 23.39
N VAL A 283 39.11 -45.01 22.15
CA VAL A 283 39.24 -43.63 21.65
C VAL A 283 37.87 -42.96 21.54
N LYS A 284 36.87 -43.67 20.99
CA LYS A 284 35.48 -43.18 20.91
C LYS A 284 34.91 -42.90 22.31
N ARG A 285 35.20 -43.78 23.26
CA ARG A 285 34.77 -43.62 24.66
C ARG A 285 35.44 -42.43 25.34
N ALA A 286 36.73 -42.21 25.07
CA ALA A 286 37.47 -41.04 25.56
C ALA A 286 36.89 -39.75 24.99
N MET A 287 36.67 -39.71 23.68
CA MET A 287 36.12 -38.56 22.96
C MET A 287 34.72 -38.20 23.46
N ASN A 288 33.83 -39.18 23.57
CA ASN A 288 32.46 -38.95 24.05
C ASN A 288 32.43 -38.47 25.50
N LYS A 289 33.28 -39.06 26.37
CA LYS A 289 33.36 -38.66 27.77
C LYS A 289 33.93 -37.25 27.93
N SER A 290 35.04 -36.93 27.25
CA SER A 290 35.66 -35.60 27.34
C SER A 290 34.77 -34.51 26.76
N PHE A 291 34.10 -34.78 25.65
CA PHE A 291 33.22 -33.82 24.99
C PHE A 291 31.99 -33.53 25.85
N MET A 292 31.40 -34.56 26.47
CA MET A 292 30.24 -34.40 27.34
C MET A 292 30.58 -33.70 28.66
N GLU A 293 31.72 -34.01 29.28
CA GLU A 293 32.14 -33.38 30.55
C GLU A 293 32.54 -31.92 30.38
N SER A 294 33.16 -31.57 29.24
CA SER A 294 33.60 -30.21 28.91
C SER A 294 32.51 -29.35 28.25
N GLY A 295 31.28 -29.84 28.13
CA GLY A 295 30.19 -29.08 27.50
C GLY A 295 30.41 -28.79 26.01
N GLY A 296 31.20 -29.64 25.33
CA GLY A 296 31.48 -29.55 23.90
C GLY A 296 32.70 -28.71 23.53
N THR A 297 33.51 -28.30 24.52
CA THR A 297 34.66 -27.41 24.29
C THR A 297 36.00 -28.13 24.18
N VAL A 298 36.14 -29.32 24.77
CA VAL A 298 37.40 -30.09 24.80
C VAL A 298 37.19 -31.53 24.33
N LEU A 299 38.05 -31.97 23.41
CA LEU A 299 38.04 -33.33 22.86
C LEU A 299 39.40 -34.01 23.10
N SER A 300 39.40 -35.15 23.80
CA SER A 300 40.62 -35.93 24.08
C SER A 300 40.45 -37.37 23.61
N THR A 301 41.49 -37.92 22.98
CA THR A 301 41.52 -39.28 22.43
C THR A 301 42.15 -40.29 23.40
N ASN A 302 42.69 -39.87 24.55
CA ASN A 302 43.38 -40.74 25.50
C ASN A 302 42.48 -41.20 26.66
N TRP A 303 42.02 -42.45 26.61
CA TRP A 303 41.12 -43.02 27.62
C TRP A 303 41.77 -43.14 29.02
N SER A 304 43.06 -43.46 29.09
CA SER A 304 43.77 -43.67 30.37
C SER A 304 43.80 -42.42 31.25
N ASP A 305 43.71 -41.26 30.61
CA ASP A 305 43.75 -39.95 31.23
C ASP A 305 42.32 -39.47 31.57
N VAL A 306 41.42 -39.45 30.57
CA VAL A 306 40.02 -39.03 30.71
C VAL A 306 39.22 -39.94 31.65
N SER A 307 39.64 -41.19 31.86
CA SER A 307 39.01 -42.09 32.83
C SER A 307 39.27 -41.69 34.29
N LYS A 308 40.43 -41.09 34.59
CA LYS A 308 40.89 -40.78 35.96
C LYS A 308 40.56 -39.36 36.40
N ARG A 309 40.55 -38.40 35.49
CA ARG A 309 40.25 -36.99 35.78
C ARG A 309 38.97 -36.53 35.09
N LYS A 310 38.30 -35.54 35.68
CA LYS A 310 37.19 -34.83 35.05
C LYS A 310 37.76 -33.80 34.07
N VAL A 311 37.16 -33.68 32.90
CA VAL A 311 37.59 -32.69 31.90
C VAL A 311 36.90 -31.36 32.16
N ASP A 312 37.68 -30.32 32.40
CA ASP A 312 37.18 -28.96 32.63
C ASP A 312 36.76 -28.30 31.31
N VAL A 313 35.82 -27.36 31.41
CA VAL A 313 35.35 -26.56 30.26
C VAL A 313 36.42 -25.52 29.93
N SER A 314 36.87 -25.49 28.68
CA SER A 314 37.81 -24.50 28.17
C SER A 314 37.19 -23.83 26.95
N PRO A 315 36.38 -22.78 27.12
CA PRO A 315 35.78 -22.09 25.99
C PRO A 315 36.86 -21.41 25.13
N PRO A 316 36.61 -21.17 23.83
CA PRO A 316 37.50 -20.41 22.96
C PRO A 316 37.80 -19.01 23.52
N ASP A 317 38.95 -18.43 23.17
CA ASP A 317 39.45 -17.16 23.73
C ASP A 317 38.43 -15.98 23.64
N ASP A 318 37.52 -16.02 22.67
CA ASP A 318 36.47 -15.01 22.44
C ASP A 318 35.12 -15.34 23.10
N ALA A 319 35.02 -16.39 23.94
CA ALA A 319 33.76 -16.85 24.54
C ALA A 319 33.88 -17.17 26.05
N GLU A 320 32.90 -16.72 26.84
CA GLU A 320 32.81 -17.05 28.27
C GLU A 320 31.78 -18.15 28.53
N TRP A 321 32.16 -19.15 29.33
CA TRP A 321 31.23 -20.22 29.73
C TRP A 321 30.23 -19.72 30.77
N LYS A 322 28.94 -19.73 30.42
CA LYS A 322 27.84 -19.36 31.32
C LYS A 322 27.02 -20.58 31.72
N LYS A 323 26.97 -20.87 33.02
CA LYS A 323 26.12 -21.92 33.60
C LYS A 323 24.72 -21.33 33.81
N PHE A 324 23.72 -21.87 33.09
CA PHE A 324 22.31 -21.48 33.22
C PHE A 324 21.56 -22.34 34.23
#